data_AF-A0AAW0CSZ9-F1
#
_entry.id   AF-A0AAW0CSZ9-F1
#
_cell.length_a   1.000
_cell.length_b   1.000
_cell.length_c   1.000
_cell.angle_alpha   90.00
_cell.angle_beta   90.00
_cell.angle_gamma   90.00
#
_symmetry.space_group_name_H-M   'P 1'
#
loop_
_entity.id
_entity.type
_entity.pdbx_description
1 polymer ?
#
loop_
_entity_poly.entity_id
_entity_poly.type
_entity_poly.pdbx_seq_one_letter_code
_entity_poly.pdbx_strand_id
1 'polypeptide(L)'
;MDEPALVSDGRLSSLKDLFDQTITEADRRIITQYLLEVEKDVDAYEKELKRLRLSIIAVETKRNRSKKTMEEYKSLLAPLHKIPPEILCSIFEFCCEQNVLQPTSLPPVMALSYVCRRFRSLCLSTPSLWSTFAIPFHAWAKLVSLYLVVTTFVAYSNQHPLRLSLDFQNFDRQLLTNQLTHGGMLRNILSMLVVNSQRWEALELHIRVADLEFDVFQPMEGCLPRLEVLRLLQPRAAVELDNELSLFRDCPALHTVSISGLRYWPHLVLPLQGAKSVELQHCFTRDALSYLHSCRSMERLELFGVMRDLDGFEGPETLISNVKSLSIRALYPDELGYILHHSTLPHLSAITIIGDASLSNFSVDPYHIHPLKQCLLRSSCVITSFHMKGLPITDGEALSLLGLMPTLEILGIEEIAPPEIPSTNETQHILTSFFLHHLAIMDHDTRIRTPFLPQLKDLSLTVRGEVPLDTEALLHAIAARGLHHREVGVAPLTSFDFAVTGNCQKRFDDLMQALLYFNGTGLRVKASYKSL
;
A
#
# COMPACT_ATOMS: atom_id res chain seq x y z
N MET A 1 37.28 -39.22 -46.22
CA MET A 1 38.35 -38.29 -45.85
C MET A 1 39.55 -39.17 -45.60
N ASP A 2 40.34 -39.38 -46.64
CA ASP A 2 41.62 -40.06 -46.53
C ASP A 2 42.52 -39.20 -45.63
N GLU A 3 42.97 -39.80 -44.54
CA GLU A 3 43.95 -39.25 -43.62
C GLU A 3 45.31 -39.26 -44.34
N PRO A 4 45.94 -38.11 -44.67
CA PRO A 4 47.27 -38.13 -45.26
C PRO A 4 48.25 -38.51 -44.15
N ALA A 5 48.92 -39.64 -44.38
CA ALA A 5 49.97 -40.28 -43.60
C ALA A 5 50.64 -39.36 -42.56
N LEU A 6 50.52 -39.75 -41.28
CA LEU A 6 51.47 -39.39 -40.25
C LEU A 6 52.88 -39.52 -40.83
N VAL A 7 53.61 -38.41 -40.85
CA VAL A 7 55.00 -38.29 -41.25
C VAL A 7 55.75 -39.52 -40.77
N SER A 8 56.17 -40.37 -41.70
CA SER A 8 56.78 -41.67 -41.40
C SER A 8 57.92 -41.48 -40.40
N ASP A 9 57.88 -42.20 -39.29
CA ASP A 9 58.82 -42.11 -38.15
C ASP A 9 60.31 -42.10 -38.59
N GLY A 10 60.62 -42.77 -39.71
CA GLY A 10 61.95 -42.76 -40.33
C GLY A 10 62.43 -41.41 -40.91
N ARG A 11 61.53 -40.47 -41.26
CA ARG A 11 61.89 -39.11 -41.72
C ARG A 11 62.38 -38.24 -40.57
N LEU A 12 61.83 -38.43 -39.37
CA LEU A 12 62.19 -37.68 -38.16
C LEU A 12 63.55 -38.13 -37.59
N SER A 13 63.88 -39.43 -37.68
CA SER A 13 65.19 -39.94 -37.25
C SER A 13 66.32 -39.44 -38.16
N SER A 14 66.13 -39.45 -39.48
CA SER A 14 67.15 -38.98 -40.43
C SER A 14 67.38 -37.46 -40.38
N LEU A 15 66.35 -36.67 -40.04
CA LEU A 15 66.50 -35.23 -39.83
C LEU A 15 67.23 -34.90 -38.53
N LYS A 16 67.06 -35.69 -37.46
CA LYS A 16 67.79 -35.49 -36.19
C LYS A 16 69.29 -35.72 -36.34
N ASP A 17 69.71 -36.77 -37.06
CA ASP A 17 71.14 -37.05 -37.32
C ASP A 17 71.81 -35.96 -38.19
N LEU A 18 71.04 -35.22 -39.00
CA LEU A 18 71.51 -34.11 -39.83
C LEU A 18 71.72 -32.80 -39.04
N PHE A 19 71.17 -32.65 -37.83
CA PHE A 19 71.45 -31.50 -36.97
C PHE A 19 72.81 -31.60 -36.26
N ASP A 20 73.36 -32.82 -36.12
CA ASP A 20 74.61 -33.09 -35.40
C ASP A 20 75.84 -33.26 -36.32
N GLN A 21 75.68 -33.14 -37.65
CA GLN A 21 76.75 -33.30 -38.65
C GLN A 21 76.81 -32.15 -39.67
N THR A 22 77.94 -31.99 -40.34
CA THR A 22 78.13 -30.99 -41.40
C THR A 22 77.27 -31.33 -42.63
N ILE A 23 76.22 -30.56 -42.86
CA ILE A 23 75.23 -30.78 -43.92
C ILE A 23 75.89 -30.76 -45.31
N THR A 24 75.78 -31.85 -46.08
CA THR A 24 76.31 -31.91 -47.45
C THR A 24 75.36 -31.26 -48.46
N GLU A 25 75.85 -31.00 -49.68
CA GLU A 25 75.03 -30.39 -50.74
C GLU A 25 73.86 -31.28 -51.19
N ALA A 26 74.01 -32.61 -51.06
CA ALA A 26 72.93 -33.58 -51.29
C ALA A 26 71.86 -33.52 -50.19
N ASP A 27 72.28 -33.41 -48.92
CA ASP A 27 71.36 -33.27 -47.78
C ASP A 27 70.58 -31.97 -47.85
N ARG A 28 71.22 -30.87 -48.25
CA ARG A 28 70.54 -29.58 -48.49
C ARG A 28 69.40 -29.73 -49.49
N ARG A 29 69.60 -30.46 -50.61
CA ARG A 29 68.54 -30.65 -51.62
C ARG A 29 67.36 -31.43 -51.05
N ILE A 30 67.61 -32.47 -50.26
CA ILE A 30 66.58 -33.29 -49.62
C ILE A 30 65.79 -32.48 -48.57
N ILE A 31 66.50 -31.70 -47.73
CA ILE A 31 65.88 -30.83 -46.73
C ILE A 31 65.04 -29.74 -47.39
N THR A 32 65.51 -29.10 -48.46
CA THR A 32 64.73 -28.09 -49.19
C THR A 32 63.46 -28.68 -49.79
N GLN A 33 63.52 -29.91 -50.34
CA GLN A 33 62.35 -30.59 -50.86
C GLN A 33 61.33 -30.90 -49.75
N TYR A 34 61.80 -31.38 -48.58
CA TYR A 34 60.91 -31.62 -47.44
C TYR A 34 60.32 -30.33 -46.86
N LEU A 35 61.10 -29.25 -46.83
CA LEU A 35 60.61 -27.93 -46.41
C LEU A 35 59.46 -27.47 -47.31
N LEU A 36 59.63 -27.58 -48.63
CA LEU A 36 58.59 -27.25 -49.62
C LEU A 36 57.31 -28.09 -49.45
N GLU A 37 57.45 -29.39 -49.14
CA GLU A 37 56.30 -30.27 -48.86
C GLU A 37 55.57 -29.85 -47.57
N VAL A 38 56.31 -29.59 -46.49
CA VAL A 38 55.72 -29.16 -45.21
C VAL A 38 55.08 -27.78 -45.32
N GLU A 39 55.71 -26.82 -46.02
CA GLU A 39 55.13 -25.50 -46.27
C GLU A 39 53.81 -25.62 -47.04
N LYS A 40 53.74 -26.50 -48.04
CA LYS A 40 52.52 -26.76 -48.81
C LYS A 40 51.42 -27.37 -47.95
N ASP A 41 51.76 -28.28 -47.04
CA ASP A 41 50.80 -28.90 -46.13
C ASP A 41 50.29 -27.90 -45.08
N VAL A 42 51.16 -27.05 -44.52
CA VAL A 42 50.78 -25.96 -43.62
C VAL A 42 49.80 -25.00 -44.32
N ASP A 43 50.11 -24.57 -45.54
CA ASP A 43 49.22 -23.74 -46.35
C ASP A 43 47.85 -24.39 -46.61
N ALA A 44 47.83 -25.71 -46.85
CA ALA A 44 46.59 -26.46 -47.03
C ALA A 44 45.77 -26.51 -45.74
N TYR A 45 46.41 -26.78 -44.59
CA TYR A 45 45.76 -26.78 -43.29
C TYR A 45 45.26 -25.39 -42.89
N GLU A 46 46.00 -24.32 -43.14
CA GLU A 46 45.54 -22.95 -42.88
C GLU A 46 44.30 -22.59 -43.69
N LYS A 47 44.24 -22.99 -44.97
CA LYS A 47 43.05 -22.80 -45.82
C LYS A 47 41.85 -23.56 -45.27
N GLU A 48 42.05 -24.80 -44.83
CA GLU A 48 40.98 -25.61 -44.25
C GLU A 48 40.51 -25.05 -42.90
N LEU A 49 41.43 -24.59 -42.06
CA LEU A 49 41.13 -23.96 -40.78
C LEU A 49 40.34 -22.65 -40.99
N LYS A 50 40.69 -21.86 -42.01
CA LYS A 50 39.91 -20.69 -42.42
C LYS A 50 38.51 -21.07 -42.91
N ARG A 51 38.37 -22.13 -43.71
CA ARG A 51 37.08 -22.64 -44.20
C ARG A 51 36.19 -23.11 -43.05
N LEU A 52 36.73 -23.88 -42.11
CA LEU A 52 36.02 -24.37 -40.93
C LEU A 52 35.59 -23.23 -40.01
N ARG A 53 36.46 -22.24 -39.76
CA ARG A 53 36.11 -21.03 -39.00
C ARG A 53 34.93 -20.28 -39.64
N LEU A 54 34.93 -20.10 -40.96
CA LEU A 54 33.80 -19.50 -41.68
C LEU A 54 32.52 -20.33 -41.55
N SER A 55 32.63 -21.66 -41.61
CA SER A 55 31.49 -22.57 -41.43
C SER A 55 30.89 -22.48 -40.03
N ILE A 56 31.73 -22.40 -38.98
CA ILE A 56 31.30 -22.21 -37.60
C ILE A 56 30.49 -20.90 -37.48
N ILE A 57 31.04 -19.78 -37.96
CA ILE A 57 30.34 -18.47 -37.90
C ILE A 57 28.98 -18.53 -38.61
N ALA A 58 28.91 -19.19 -39.77
CA ALA A 58 27.67 -19.34 -40.52
C ALA A 58 26.61 -20.16 -39.75
N VAL A 59 27.02 -21.29 -39.16
CA VAL A 59 26.14 -22.15 -38.36
C VAL A 59 25.69 -21.45 -37.08
N GLU A 60 26.58 -20.73 -36.39
CA GLU A 60 26.22 -19.96 -35.20
C GLU A 60 25.21 -18.85 -35.52
N THR A 61 25.41 -18.16 -36.64
CA THR A 61 24.45 -17.15 -37.11
C THR A 61 23.09 -17.78 -37.39
N LYS A 62 23.06 -18.95 -38.05
CA LYS A 62 21.81 -19.68 -38.32
C LYS A 62 21.14 -20.18 -37.05
N ARG A 63 21.91 -20.70 -36.09
CA ARG A 63 21.43 -21.11 -34.75
C ARG A 63 20.81 -19.94 -34.01
N ASN A 64 21.49 -18.79 -33.97
CA ASN A 64 21.01 -17.59 -33.26
C ASN A 64 19.72 -17.04 -33.89
N ARG A 65 19.61 -17.04 -35.23
CA ARG A 65 18.35 -16.70 -35.93
C ARG A 65 17.24 -17.66 -35.57
N SER A 66 17.50 -18.97 -35.61
CA SER A 66 16.51 -20.00 -35.29
C SER A 66 16.04 -19.92 -33.83
N LYS A 67 16.96 -19.64 -32.89
CA LYS A 67 16.61 -19.37 -31.47
C LYS A 67 15.71 -18.15 -31.34
N LYS A 68 16.01 -17.06 -32.03
CA LYS A 68 15.16 -15.85 -32.02
C LYS A 68 13.74 -16.15 -32.53
N THR A 69 13.63 -16.84 -33.67
CA THR A 69 12.34 -17.26 -34.23
C THR A 69 11.58 -18.21 -33.28
N MET A 70 12.27 -19.13 -32.61
CA MET A 70 11.66 -20.00 -31.61
C MET A 70 11.05 -19.21 -30.44
N GLU A 71 11.78 -18.21 -29.91
CA GLU A 71 11.27 -17.35 -28.83
C GLU A 71 10.09 -16.48 -29.29
N GLU A 72 10.10 -16.00 -30.54
CA GLU A 72 8.95 -15.30 -31.13
C GLU A 72 7.69 -16.19 -31.18
N TYR A 73 7.82 -17.46 -31.61
CA TYR A 73 6.68 -18.39 -31.62
C TYR A 73 6.20 -18.76 -30.22
N LYS A 74 7.11 -18.98 -29.26
CA LYS A 74 6.73 -19.21 -27.85
C LYS A 74 5.95 -18.03 -27.28
N SER A 75 6.39 -16.80 -27.58
CA SER A 75 5.71 -15.58 -27.17
C SER A 75 4.29 -15.51 -27.74
N LEU A 76 4.10 -15.79 -29.03
CA LEU A 76 2.79 -15.82 -29.67
C LEU A 76 1.83 -16.88 -29.09
N LEU A 77 2.38 -18.00 -28.62
CA LEU A 77 1.60 -19.06 -27.97
C LEU A 77 1.32 -18.79 -26.49
N ALA A 78 1.87 -17.71 -25.92
CA ALA A 78 1.67 -17.39 -24.51
C ALA A 78 0.17 -17.17 -24.21
N PRO A 79 -0.34 -17.64 -23.06
CA PRO A 79 -1.75 -17.48 -22.68
C PRO A 79 -2.26 -16.04 -22.72
N LEU A 80 -1.37 -15.06 -22.50
CA LEU A 80 -1.64 -13.63 -22.57
C LEU A 80 -2.24 -13.20 -23.93
N HIS A 81 -1.92 -13.89 -25.02
CA HIS A 81 -2.51 -13.60 -26.34
C HIS A 81 -3.98 -14.02 -26.47
N LYS A 82 -4.47 -14.91 -25.60
CA LYS A 82 -5.86 -15.38 -25.59
C LYS A 82 -6.79 -14.51 -24.74
N ILE A 83 -6.23 -13.70 -23.84
CA ILE A 83 -7.02 -12.83 -22.95
C ILE A 83 -7.63 -11.70 -23.79
N PRO A 84 -8.93 -11.41 -23.68
CA PRO A 84 -9.55 -10.27 -24.35
C PRO A 84 -8.92 -8.92 -23.94
N PRO A 85 -8.88 -7.91 -24.84
CA PRO A 85 -8.39 -6.57 -24.51
C PRO A 85 -8.99 -5.97 -23.23
N GLU A 86 -10.29 -6.16 -23.00
CA GLU A 86 -11.04 -5.57 -21.90
C GLU A 86 -10.53 -6.09 -20.55
N ILE A 87 -10.37 -7.42 -20.45
CA ILE A 87 -9.83 -8.06 -19.25
C ILE A 87 -8.39 -7.63 -19.00
N LEU A 88 -7.61 -7.50 -20.07
CA LEU A 88 -6.23 -7.04 -19.95
C LEU A 88 -6.14 -5.58 -19.48
N CYS A 89 -7.03 -4.71 -19.98
CA CYS A 89 -7.14 -3.33 -19.49
C CYS A 89 -7.55 -3.27 -18.02
N SER A 90 -8.51 -4.08 -17.56
CA SER A 90 -8.86 -4.15 -16.13
C SER A 90 -7.69 -4.59 -15.26
N ILE A 91 -6.87 -5.54 -15.73
CA ILE A 91 -5.62 -5.94 -15.04
C ILE A 91 -4.64 -4.76 -15.02
N PHE A 92 -4.48 -4.04 -16.13
CA PHE A 92 -3.60 -2.87 -16.19
C PHE A 92 -4.07 -1.75 -15.27
N GLU A 93 -5.38 -1.50 -15.17
CA GLU A 93 -5.94 -0.51 -14.25
C GLU A 93 -5.59 -0.85 -12.80
N PHE A 94 -5.68 -2.13 -12.42
CA PHE A 94 -5.23 -2.60 -11.11
C PHE A 94 -3.71 -2.41 -10.92
N CYS A 95 -2.89 -2.76 -11.91
CA CYS A 95 -1.44 -2.56 -11.84
C CYS A 95 -1.02 -1.08 -11.80
N CYS A 96 -1.84 -0.19 -12.37
CA CYS A 96 -1.58 1.24 -12.51
C CYS A 96 -2.36 2.09 -11.51
N GLU A 97 -2.95 1.49 -10.46
CA GLU A 97 -3.70 2.21 -9.42
C GLU A 97 -2.86 3.33 -8.78
N GLN A 98 -1.54 3.12 -8.69
CA GLN A 98 -0.59 4.12 -8.22
C GLN A 98 0.62 4.22 -9.15
N ASN A 99 0.59 5.13 -10.13
CA ASN A 99 1.79 5.49 -10.89
C ASN A 99 2.63 6.52 -10.13
N VAL A 100 3.65 6.07 -9.40
CA VAL A 100 4.60 7.00 -8.77
C VAL A 100 5.68 7.39 -9.77
N LEU A 101 5.79 8.69 -10.07
CA LEU A 101 6.77 9.23 -11.01
C LEU A 101 8.11 9.45 -10.29
N GLN A 102 8.88 8.38 -10.14
CA GLN A 102 10.23 8.45 -9.54
C GLN A 102 11.31 8.46 -10.63
N PRO A 103 12.49 9.06 -10.38
CA PRO A 103 13.57 9.09 -11.36
C PRO A 103 14.27 7.74 -11.54
N THR A 104 14.23 6.86 -10.53
CA THR A 104 14.95 5.59 -10.49
C THR A 104 14.15 4.42 -11.03
N SER A 105 12.84 4.58 -11.25
CA SER A 105 11.94 3.51 -11.68
C SER A 105 10.97 4.00 -12.75
N LEU A 106 10.62 3.10 -13.68
CA LEU A 106 9.57 3.37 -14.65
C LEU A 106 8.21 3.21 -13.97
N PRO A 107 7.28 4.17 -14.14
CA PRO A 107 5.91 3.99 -13.69
C PRO A 107 5.27 2.72 -14.29
N PRO A 108 4.37 2.04 -13.58
CA PRO A 108 3.71 0.81 -14.04
C PRO A 108 3.17 0.89 -15.48
N VAL A 109 2.45 1.95 -15.83
CA VAL A 109 1.89 2.12 -17.19
C VAL A 109 2.97 2.19 -18.27
N MET A 110 4.09 2.86 -17.98
CA MET A 110 5.20 2.94 -18.91
C MET A 110 5.89 1.58 -19.04
N ALA A 111 6.14 0.88 -17.93
CA ALA A 111 6.72 -0.46 -17.95
C ALA A 111 5.86 -1.43 -18.78
N LEU A 112 4.54 -1.43 -18.58
CA LEU A 112 3.59 -2.22 -19.37
C LEU A 112 3.66 -1.87 -20.87
N SER A 113 3.79 -0.59 -21.20
CA SER A 113 3.91 -0.14 -22.60
C SER A 113 5.18 -0.61 -23.32
N TYR A 114 6.20 -1.09 -22.58
CA TYR A 114 7.44 -1.62 -23.13
C TYR A 114 7.47 -3.15 -23.28
N VAL A 115 6.45 -3.87 -22.79
CA VAL A 115 6.43 -5.35 -22.82
C VAL A 115 6.29 -5.89 -24.25
N CYS A 116 5.24 -5.49 -24.96
CA CYS A 116 5.01 -5.88 -26.35
C CYS A 116 4.16 -4.85 -27.10
N ARG A 117 4.09 -4.95 -28.42
CA ARG A 117 3.30 -4.03 -29.27
C ARG A 117 1.82 -3.99 -28.88
N ARG A 118 1.24 -5.13 -28.49
CA ARG A 118 -0.16 -5.22 -28.06
C ARG A 118 -0.39 -4.42 -26.77
N PHE A 119 0.45 -4.62 -25.76
CA PHE A 119 0.36 -3.90 -24.49
C PHE A 119 0.55 -2.40 -24.71
N ARG A 120 1.56 -2.03 -25.52
CA ARG A 120 1.78 -0.64 -25.92
C ARG A 120 0.53 -0.02 -26.54
N SER A 121 -0.09 -0.71 -27.50
CA SER A 121 -1.31 -0.22 -28.16
C SER A 121 -2.43 0.01 -27.14
N LEU A 122 -2.64 -0.92 -26.21
CA LEU A 122 -3.69 -0.83 -25.20
C LEU A 122 -3.41 0.27 -24.17
N CYS A 123 -2.17 0.39 -23.69
CA CYS A 123 -1.78 1.47 -22.79
C CYS A 123 -2.01 2.83 -23.43
N LEU A 124 -1.61 3.01 -24.69
CA LEU A 124 -1.77 4.29 -25.40
C LEU A 124 -3.23 4.60 -25.76
N SER A 125 -4.09 3.60 -25.94
CA SER A 125 -5.51 3.78 -26.24
C SER A 125 -6.40 3.89 -25.01
N THR A 126 -5.86 3.77 -23.80
CA THR A 126 -6.62 3.72 -22.55
C THR A 126 -6.21 4.88 -21.62
N PRO A 127 -6.88 6.04 -21.69
CA PRO A 127 -6.50 7.23 -20.94
C PRO A 127 -6.55 7.07 -19.40
N SER A 128 -7.40 6.18 -18.88
CA SER A 128 -7.51 5.90 -17.43
C SER A 128 -6.22 5.43 -16.80
N LEU A 129 -5.38 4.72 -17.57
CA LEU A 129 -4.08 4.22 -17.08
C LEU A 129 -3.05 5.33 -16.82
N TRP A 130 -3.27 6.53 -17.38
CA TRP A 130 -2.36 7.68 -17.28
C TRP A 130 -2.91 8.81 -16.40
N SER A 131 -4.11 8.64 -15.83
CA SER A 131 -4.80 9.72 -15.13
C SER A 131 -4.56 9.75 -13.63
N THR A 132 -4.05 8.66 -13.05
CA THR A 132 -3.73 8.53 -11.63
C THR A 132 -2.22 8.43 -11.44
N PHE A 133 -1.61 9.46 -10.87
CA PHE A 133 -0.16 9.49 -10.63
C PHE A 133 0.27 10.39 -9.47
N ALA A 134 1.42 10.07 -8.89
CA ALA A 134 2.03 10.79 -7.77
C ALA A 134 3.41 11.34 -8.13
N ILE A 135 3.73 12.56 -7.68
CA ILE A 135 4.98 13.26 -7.95
C ILE A 135 5.70 13.59 -6.63
N PRO A 136 6.71 12.80 -6.23
CA PRO A 136 7.60 13.16 -5.13
C PRO A 136 8.66 14.16 -5.60
N PHE A 137 8.39 15.46 -5.52
CA PHE A 137 9.30 16.49 -6.07
C PHE A 137 10.70 16.46 -5.46
N HIS A 138 10.82 16.09 -4.18
CA HIS A 138 12.11 15.95 -3.48
C HIS A 138 13.01 14.86 -4.09
N ALA A 139 12.45 13.86 -4.77
CA ALA A 139 13.23 12.80 -5.41
C ALA A 139 13.93 13.29 -6.70
N TRP A 140 13.47 14.38 -7.31
CA TRP A 140 13.92 14.80 -8.64
C TRP A 140 15.04 15.83 -8.60
N ALA A 141 16.28 15.37 -8.77
CA ALA A 141 17.43 16.26 -8.99
C ALA A 141 17.39 16.98 -10.35
N LYS A 142 16.74 16.38 -11.37
CA LYS A 142 16.65 16.91 -12.74
C LYS A 142 15.20 17.12 -13.15
N LEU A 143 14.70 18.35 -12.99
CA LEU A 143 13.33 18.72 -13.34
C LEU A 143 13.00 18.56 -14.84
N VAL A 144 14.01 18.56 -15.73
CA VAL A 144 13.81 18.32 -17.17
C VAL A 144 13.23 16.94 -17.42
N SER A 145 13.76 15.94 -16.71
CA SER A 145 13.30 14.57 -16.82
C SER A 145 11.88 14.43 -16.27
N LEU A 146 11.58 15.07 -15.14
CA LEU A 146 10.23 15.10 -14.59
C LEU A 146 9.25 15.76 -15.57
N TYR A 147 9.61 16.91 -16.14
CA TYR A 147 8.77 17.62 -17.12
C TYR A 147 8.37 16.72 -18.30
N LEU A 148 9.31 15.95 -18.85
CA LEU A 148 9.02 15.02 -19.94
C LEU A 148 8.02 13.93 -19.53
N VAL A 149 8.21 13.35 -18.33
CA VAL A 149 7.33 12.30 -17.81
C VAL A 149 5.93 12.87 -17.54
N VAL A 150 5.80 13.98 -16.83
CA VAL A 150 4.51 14.60 -16.52
C VAL A 150 3.78 15.01 -17.81
N THR A 151 4.50 15.58 -18.78
CA THR A 151 3.92 15.94 -20.09
C THR A 151 3.36 14.71 -20.80
N THR A 152 4.05 13.57 -20.69
CA THR A 152 3.59 12.30 -21.25
C THR A 152 2.30 11.82 -20.59
N PHE A 153 2.24 11.85 -19.25
CA PHE A 153 1.04 11.47 -18.49
C PHE A 153 -0.15 12.36 -18.78
N VAL A 154 0.04 13.68 -18.78
CA VAL A 154 -1.02 14.64 -19.09
C VAL A 154 -1.49 14.49 -20.53
N ALA A 155 -0.60 14.28 -21.49
CA ALA A 155 -0.99 14.04 -22.89
C ALA A 155 -1.82 12.77 -23.08
N TYR A 156 -1.41 11.65 -22.48
CA TYR A 156 -2.12 10.37 -22.66
C TYR A 156 -3.38 10.22 -21.81
N SER A 157 -3.49 10.94 -20.69
CA SER A 157 -4.74 11.01 -19.92
C SER A 157 -5.88 11.73 -20.68
N ASN A 158 -5.54 12.44 -21.76
CA ASN A 158 -6.46 13.10 -22.70
C ASN A 158 -7.51 13.99 -22.03
N GLN A 159 -8.77 13.57 -21.89
CA GLN A 159 -9.88 14.28 -21.23
C GLN A 159 -10.41 13.55 -19.97
N HIS A 160 -9.73 12.48 -19.55
CA HIS A 160 -10.13 11.68 -18.41
C HIS A 160 -9.90 12.40 -17.07
N PRO A 161 -10.71 12.18 -16.02
CA PRO A 161 -10.50 12.83 -14.73
C PRO A 161 -9.14 12.47 -14.12
N LEU A 162 -8.47 13.46 -13.52
CA LEU A 162 -7.13 13.32 -12.97
C LEU A 162 -7.18 13.08 -11.45
N ARG A 163 -6.38 12.13 -10.98
CA ARG A 163 -6.14 11.86 -9.56
C ARG A 163 -4.66 12.06 -9.28
N LEU A 164 -4.34 13.14 -8.55
CA LEU A 164 -2.97 13.64 -8.41
C LEU A 164 -2.55 13.61 -6.95
N SER A 165 -1.35 13.11 -6.67
CA SER A 165 -0.65 13.35 -5.40
C SER A 165 0.63 14.14 -5.67
N LEU A 166 0.72 15.34 -5.12
CA LEU A 166 1.85 16.25 -5.31
C LEU A 166 2.58 16.41 -3.99
N ASP A 167 3.77 15.82 -3.90
CA ASP A 167 4.54 15.76 -2.67
C ASP A 167 5.73 16.72 -2.70
N PHE A 168 5.59 17.82 -1.96
CA PHE A 168 6.61 18.86 -1.75
C PHE A 168 7.29 18.73 -0.38
N GLN A 169 7.17 17.60 0.32
CA GLN A 169 7.91 17.39 1.57
C GLN A 169 9.41 17.54 1.32
N ASN A 170 10.08 18.30 2.19
CA ASN A 170 11.52 18.60 2.09
C ASN A 170 11.94 19.27 0.76
N PHE A 171 10.99 19.85 0.01
CA PHE A 171 11.29 20.56 -1.22
C PHE A 171 11.88 21.94 -0.96
N ASP A 172 12.93 22.29 -1.70
CA ASP A 172 13.59 23.59 -1.60
C ASP A 172 12.66 24.72 -2.09
N ARG A 173 12.19 25.54 -1.15
CA ARG A 173 11.29 26.67 -1.42
C ARG A 173 11.89 27.67 -2.41
N GLN A 174 13.21 27.80 -2.43
CA GLN A 174 13.89 28.74 -3.32
C GLN A 174 13.64 28.43 -4.80
N LEU A 175 13.28 27.18 -5.13
CA LEU A 175 12.91 26.78 -6.49
C LEU A 175 11.55 27.33 -6.92
N LEU A 176 10.65 27.67 -6.00
CA LEU A 176 9.38 28.33 -6.34
C LEU A 176 9.55 29.84 -6.49
N THR A 177 10.52 30.45 -5.80
CA THR A 177 10.75 31.90 -5.81
C THR A 177 11.72 32.38 -6.90
N ASN A 178 12.72 31.57 -7.27
CA ASN A 178 13.79 32.00 -8.17
C ASN A 178 13.45 31.74 -9.65
N GLN A 179 12.99 32.78 -10.35
CA GLN A 179 12.64 32.73 -11.78
C GLN A 179 13.86 32.60 -12.73
N LEU A 180 15.09 32.85 -12.25
CA LEU A 180 16.30 32.98 -13.07
C LEU A 180 17.12 31.67 -13.22
N THR A 181 16.79 30.59 -12.51
CA THR A 181 17.41 29.25 -12.65
C THR A 181 16.36 28.14 -12.58
N HIS A 182 16.72 26.88 -12.30
CA HIS A 182 15.89 25.65 -12.36
C HIS A 182 14.43 25.77 -11.84
N GLY A 183 14.09 26.76 -11.02
CA GLY A 183 12.73 27.10 -10.63
C GLY A 183 11.76 27.40 -11.78
N GLY A 184 12.24 27.95 -12.91
CA GLY A 184 11.41 28.14 -14.10
C GLY A 184 10.80 26.83 -14.63
N MET A 185 11.54 25.71 -14.51
CA MET A 185 11.05 24.42 -14.96
C MET A 185 10.00 23.82 -14.03
N LEU A 186 10.17 23.97 -12.72
CA LEU A 186 9.15 23.60 -11.75
C LEU A 186 7.85 24.36 -12.04
N ARG A 187 7.94 25.68 -12.22
CA ARG A 187 6.78 26.52 -12.53
C ARG A 187 6.09 26.06 -13.82
N ASN A 188 6.84 25.63 -14.83
CA ASN A 188 6.27 25.06 -16.05
C ASN A 188 5.54 23.72 -15.80
N ILE A 189 6.09 22.84 -14.97
CA ILE A 189 5.44 21.58 -14.58
C ILE A 189 4.13 21.88 -13.84
N LEU A 190 4.16 22.75 -12.83
CA LEU A 190 3.00 23.12 -12.04
C LEU A 190 1.95 23.84 -12.90
N SER A 191 2.35 24.78 -13.75
CA SER A 191 1.43 25.46 -14.66
C SER A 191 0.73 24.47 -15.58
N MET A 192 1.45 23.49 -16.10
CA MET A 192 0.88 22.45 -16.96
C MET A 192 -0.15 21.57 -16.22
N LEU A 193 0.11 21.24 -14.95
CA LEU A 193 -0.87 20.53 -14.11
C LEU A 193 -2.09 21.41 -13.82
N VAL A 194 -1.86 22.65 -13.39
CA VAL A 194 -2.90 23.62 -12.99
C VAL A 194 -3.82 24.00 -14.14
N VAL A 195 -3.32 24.12 -15.37
CA VAL A 195 -4.14 24.35 -16.58
C VAL A 195 -5.16 23.22 -16.79
N ASN A 196 -4.90 22.02 -16.27
CA ASN A 196 -5.81 20.87 -16.33
C ASN A 196 -6.68 20.70 -15.06
N SER A 197 -6.71 21.69 -14.16
CA SER A 197 -7.44 21.66 -12.88
C SER A 197 -8.94 21.38 -13.01
N GLN A 198 -9.56 21.80 -14.12
CA GLN A 198 -10.98 21.57 -14.40
C GLN A 198 -11.39 20.08 -14.43
N ARG A 199 -10.41 19.19 -14.58
CA ARG A 199 -10.61 17.75 -14.64
C ARG A 199 -10.07 17.01 -13.42
N TRP A 200 -9.55 17.71 -12.43
CA TRP A 200 -9.09 17.07 -11.20
C TRP A 200 -10.29 16.50 -10.46
N GLU A 201 -10.23 15.21 -10.18
CA GLU A 201 -11.23 14.45 -9.40
C GLU A 201 -10.72 14.23 -7.97
N ALA A 202 -9.44 13.92 -7.82
CA ALA A 202 -8.78 13.79 -6.52
C ALA A 202 -7.47 14.57 -6.52
N LEU A 203 -7.25 15.34 -5.46
CA LEU A 203 -6.01 16.06 -5.24
C LEU A 203 -5.51 15.80 -3.83
N GLU A 204 -4.29 15.31 -3.74
CA GLU A 204 -3.52 15.20 -2.51
C GLU A 204 -2.29 16.11 -2.61
N LEU A 205 -2.15 17.02 -1.65
CA LEU A 205 -1.05 17.98 -1.61
C LEU A 205 -0.28 17.81 -0.31
N HIS A 206 1.00 17.41 -0.41
CA HIS A 206 1.91 17.47 0.73
C HIS A 206 2.71 18.76 0.61
N ILE A 207 2.17 19.86 1.10
CA ILE A 207 2.70 21.21 0.84
C ILE A 207 2.63 22.07 2.10
N ARG A 208 3.60 22.99 2.25
CA ARG A 208 3.49 24.04 3.27
C ARG A 208 2.40 25.00 2.84
N VAL A 209 1.56 25.41 3.78
CA VAL A 209 0.47 26.35 3.53
C VAL A 209 0.94 27.65 2.82
N ALA A 210 2.10 28.17 3.21
CA ALA A 210 2.72 29.37 2.64
C ALA A 210 3.26 29.21 1.20
N ASP A 211 3.33 27.99 0.66
CA ASP A 211 3.69 27.75 -0.74
C ASP A 211 2.46 27.78 -1.65
N LEU A 212 1.24 27.70 -1.11
CA LEU A 212 0.02 27.84 -1.92
C LEU A 212 -0.28 29.30 -2.28
N GLU A 213 0.38 30.27 -1.62
CA GLU A 213 0.32 31.69 -2.01
C GLU A 213 1.03 31.98 -3.34
N PHE A 214 1.87 31.07 -3.84
CA PHE A 214 2.55 31.29 -5.11
C PHE A 214 1.56 31.44 -6.27
N ASP A 215 1.87 32.38 -7.16
CA ASP A 215 1.02 32.79 -8.28
C ASP A 215 0.66 31.64 -9.25
N VAL A 216 1.49 30.59 -9.30
CA VAL A 216 1.27 29.41 -10.14
C VAL A 216 0.01 28.62 -9.76
N PHE A 217 -0.46 28.71 -8.51
CA PHE A 217 -1.65 28.01 -8.03
C PHE A 217 -2.93 28.84 -8.17
N GLN A 218 -2.83 30.17 -8.29
CA GLN A 218 -3.98 31.07 -8.42
C GLN A 218 -4.95 30.71 -9.56
N PRO A 219 -4.52 30.21 -10.73
CA PRO A 219 -5.44 29.81 -11.79
C PRO A 219 -6.35 28.62 -11.42
N MET A 220 -6.10 27.93 -10.31
CA MET A 220 -6.98 26.88 -9.81
C MET A 220 -8.27 27.45 -9.17
N GLU A 221 -8.23 28.68 -8.67
CA GLU A 221 -9.38 29.29 -8.00
C GLU A 221 -10.58 29.37 -8.95
N GLY A 222 -11.74 28.85 -8.52
CA GLY A 222 -12.94 28.75 -9.36
C GLY A 222 -12.87 27.71 -10.48
N CYS A 223 -11.77 26.96 -10.63
CA CYS A 223 -11.54 26.01 -11.72
C CYS A 223 -11.51 24.54 -11.27
N LEU A 224 -12.19 24.20 -10.17
CA LEU A 224 -12.22 22.85 -9.58
C LEU A 224 -13.64 22.20 -9.57
N PRO A 225 -14.38 22.17 -10.70
CA PRO A 225 -15.78 21.73 -10.75
C PRO A 225 -15.98 20.24 -10.52
N ARG A 226 -14.94 19.41 -10.72
CA ARG A 226 -14.98 17.95 -10.59
C ARG A 226 -14.24 17.42 -9.37
N LEU A 227 -13.68 18.30 -8.53
CA LEU A 227 -12.88 17.87 -7.40
C LEU A 227 -13.78 17.24 -6.33
N GLU A 228 -13.64 15.93 -6.17
CA GLU A 228 -14.42 15.10 -5.26
C GLU A 228 -13.67 14.81 -3.95
N VAL A 229 -12.35 14.66 -4.07
CA VAL A 229 -11.45 14.33 -2.95
C VAL A 229 -10.35 15.38 -2.84
N LEU A 230 -10.25 16.03 -1.67
CA LEU A 230 -9.17 16.95 -1.36
C LEU A 230 -8.44 16.47 -0.10
N ARG A 231 -7.13 16.25 -0.20
CA ARG A 231 -6.26 15.90 0.92
C ARG A 231 -5.15 16.93 1.04
N LEU A 232 -5.08 17.61 2.18
CA LEU A 232 -4.09 18.64 2.49
C LEU A 232 -3.22 18.14 3.63
N LEU A 233 -1.97 17.82 3.33
CA LEU A 233 -1.04 17.17 4.25
C LEU A 233 0.13 18.11 4.55
N GLN A 234 0.08 18.77 5.71
CA GLN A 234 1.13 19.71 6.10
C GLN A 234 2.42 18.98 6.54
N PRO A 235 3.60 19.31 5.97
CA PRO A 235 4.88 18.88 6.51
C PRO A 235 5.13 19.47 7.92
N ARG A 236 5.81 18.71 8.79
CA ARG A 236 6.19 19.18 10.14
C ARG A 236 7.09 20.43 10.03
N ALA A 237 6.87 21.42 10.91
CA ALA A 237 7.61 22.71 11.00
C ALA A 237 7.27 23.79 9.95
N ALA A 238 5.98 24.06 9.75
CA ALA A 238 5.52 25.14 8.88
C ALA A 238 5.07 26.39 9.67
N VAL A 239 5.20 27.55 9.04
CA VAL A 239 4.72 28.85 9.53
C VAL A 239 3.22 28.99 9.23
N GLU A 240 2.48 29.65 10.11
CA GLU A 240 1.07 29.98 9.91
C GLU A 240 0.89 30.93 8.71
N LEU A 241 -0.22 30.81 7.98
CA LEU A 241 -0.64 31.81 7.00
C LEU A 241 -1.39 32.93 7.72
N ASP A 242 -1.04 34.19 7.42
CA ASP A 242 -1.79 35.36 7.88
C ASP A 242 -3.00 35.69 6.97
N ASN A 243 -3.02 35.16 5.73
CA ASN A 243 -4.02 35.47 4.71
C ASN A 243 -5.03 34.33 4.47
N GLU A 244 -6.21 34.70 3.97
CA GLU A 244 -7.23 33.75 3.53
C GLU A 244 -6.79 32.94 2.30
N LEU A 245 -6.97 31.63 2.36
CA LEU A 245 -6.67 30.70 1.26
C LEU A 245 -7.97 30.26 0.58
N SER A 246 -8.34 30.98 -0.48
CA SER A 246 -9.60 30.81 -1.21
C SER A 246 -9.53 29.85 -2.41
N LEU A 247 -8.35 29.28 -2.72
CA LEU A 247 -8.14 28.41 -3.89
C LEU A 247 -9.17 27.28 -4.02
N PHE A 248 -9.65 26.76 -2.90
CA PHE A 248 -10.57 25.63 -2.83
C PHE A 248 -12.01 26.02 -2.45
N ARG A 249 -12.34 27.32 -2.45
CA ARG A 249 -13.67 27.83 -2.07
C ARG A 249 -14.78 27.23 -2.94
N ASP A 250 -14.53 27.14 -4.25
CA ASP A 250 -15.53 26.71 -5.25
C ASP A 250 -15.23 25.29 -5.76
N CYS A 251 -15.53 24.29 -4.93
CA CYS A 251 -15.43 22.86 -5.28
C CYS A 251 -16.80 22.17 -5.11
N PRO A 252 -17.73 22.31 -6.08
CA PRO A 252 -19.13 21.89 -5.90
C PRO A 252 -19.34 20.37 -5.79
N ALA A 253 -18.40 19.56 -6.29
CA ALA A 253 -18.44 18.10 -6.22
C ALA A 253 -17.75 17.53 -4.96
N LEU A 254 -17.16 18.40 -4.11
CA LEU A 254 -16.31 17.99 -3.00
C LEU A 254 -17.13 17.25 -1.93
N HIS A 255 -16.78 15.99 -1.69
CA HIS A 255 -17.45 15.16 -0.69
C HIS A 255 -16.49 14.47 0.28
N THR A 256 -15.20 14.38 -0.06
CA THR A 256 -14.15 13.83 0.81
C THR A 256 -13.07 14.87 1.08
N VAL A 257 -12.86 15.19 2.35
CA VAL A 257 -11.86 16.17 2.79
C VAL A 257 -10.97 15.55 3.84
N SER A 258 -9.66 15.65 3.66
CA SER A 258 -8.65 15.22 4.62
C SER A 258 -7.70 16.37 4.91
N ILE A 259 -7.48 16.69 6.18
CA ILE A 259 -6.55 17.76 6.57
C ILE A 259 -5.64 17.26 7.68
N SER A 260 -4.33 17.38 7.48
CA SER A 260 -3.32 17.17 8.52
C SER A 260 -2.80 18.49 9.06
N GLY A 261 -2.76 18.63 10.37
CA GLY A 261 -2.23 19.80 11.06
C GLY A 261 -3.15 21.01 10.91
N LEU A 262 -4.44 20.85 11.20
CA LEU A 262 -5.48 21.87 10.96
C LEU A 262 -5.13 23.28 11.46
N ARG A 263 -4.39 23.42 12.58
CA ARG A 263 -3.89 24.70 13.10
C ARG A 263 -3.10 25.53 12.08
N TYR A 264 -2.41 24.86 11.17
CA TYR A 264 -1.64 25.52 10.14
C TYR A 264 -2.48 25.99 8.94
N TRP A 265 -3.79 25.73 8.95
CA TRP A 265 -4.76 26.12 7.94
C TRP A 265 -5.83 27.08 8.49
N PRO A 266 -5.49 28.14 9.25
CA PRO A 266 -6.47 28.92 10.02
C PRO A 266 -7.47 29.67 9.14
N HIS A 267 -7.10 29.97 7.89
CA HIS A 267 -7.93 30.72 6.94
C HIS A 267 -8.25 29.92 5.67
N LEU A 268 -8.22 28.59 5.75
CA LEU A 268 -8.61 27.72 4.65
C LEU A 268 -10.13 27.74 4.46
N VAL A 269 -10.59 28.14 3.28
CA VAL A 269 -12.03 28.17 2.96
C VAL A 269 -12.39 27.00 2.05
N LEU A 270 -13.33 26.18 2.53
CA LEU A 270 -13.82 24.99 1.83
C LEU A 270 -15.35 24.89 1.85
N PRO A 271 -15.98 24.32 0.81
CA PRO A 271 -17.43 24.11 0.75
C PRO A 271 -17.86 22.88 1.57
N LEU A 272 -17.67 22.93 2.89
CA LEU A 272 -17.83 21.78 3.80
C LEU A 272 -19.27 21.28 4.01
N GLN A 273 -20.27 22.03 3.54
CA GLN A 273 -21.67 21.65 3.69
C GLN A 273 -22.00 20.32 2.96
N GLY A 274 -21.33 20.05 1.84
CA GLY A 274 -21.47 18.82 1.05
C GLY A 274 -20.55 17.68 1.46
N ALA A 275 -19.61 17.90 2.39
CA ALA A 275 -18.63 16.90 2.79
C ALA A 275 -19.31 15.72 3.52
N LYS A 276 -19.16 14.52 2.95
CA LYS A 276 -19.68 13.25 3.50
C LYS A 276 -18.63 12.50 4.30
N SER A 277 -17.36 12.63 3.91
CA SER A 277 -16.23 11.96 4.54
C SER A 277 -15.21 13.02 4.96
N VAL A 278 -14.94 13.12 6.25
CA VAL A 278 -13.98 14.08 6.80
C VAL A 278 -12.91 13.32 7.57
N GLU A 279 -11.65 13.61 7.26
CA GLU A 279 -10.48 13.05 7.94
C GLU A 279 -9.65 14.19 8.53
N LEU A 280 -9.42 14.17 9.84
CA LEU A 280 -8.55 15.11 10.53
C LEU A 280 -7.37 14.38 11.14
N GLN A 281 -6.16 14.81 10.77
CA GLN A 281 -4.92 14.24 11.26
C GLN A 281 -4.12 15.29 12.04
N HIS A 282 -3.46 14.89 13.12
CA HIS A 282 -2.52 15.72 13.88
C HIS A 282 -3.07 17.11 14.22
N CYS A 283 -4.32 17.17 14.67
CA CYS A 283 -5.03 18.42 14.99
C CYS A 283 -5.25 18.57 16.49
N PHE A 284 -5.44 19.81 16.96
CA PHE A 284 -5.89 20.06 18.31
C PHE A 284 -7.40 19.92 18.43
N THR A 285 -7.87 19.69 19.65
CA THR A 285 -9.28 19.42 19.94
C THR A 285 -10.18 20.57 19.55
N ARG A 286 -9.83 21.80 19.96
CA ARG A 286 -10.59 23.00 19.62
C ARG A 286 -10.71 23.20 18.11
N ASP A 287 -9.58 23.12 17.41
CA ASP A 287 -9.54 23.31 15.95
C ASP A 287 -10.43 22.27 15.27
N ALA A 288 -10.31 21.00 15.66
CA ALA A 288 -11.13 19.92 15.13
C ALA A 288 -12.63 20.15 15.34
N LEU A 289 -13.04 20.50 16.57
CA LEU A 289 -14.45 20.77 16.87
C LEU A 289 -14.97 21.93 16.00
N SER A 290 -14.26 23.05 15.96
CA SER A 290 -14.67 24.23 15.17
C SER A 290 -14.91 23.89 13.69
N TYR A 291 -14.05 23.05 13.12
CA TYR A 291 -14.13 22.61 11.74
C TYR A 291 -15.29 21.64 11.50
N LEU A 292 -15.48 20.68 12.40
CA LEU A 292 -16.55 19.69 12.30
C LEU A 292 -17.95 20.31 12.44
N HIS A 293 -18.11 21.42 13.18
CA HIS A 293 -19.38 22.16 13.25
C HIS A 293 -19.83 22.72 11.89
N SER A 294 -18.88 22.96 10.98
CA SER A 294 -19.19 23.43 9.62
C SER A 294 -19.65 22.31 8.68
N CYS A 295 -19.47 21.04 9.08
CA CYS A 295 -19.72 19.85 8.27
C CYS A 295 -21.12 19.26 8.56
N ARG A 296 -22.17 19.75 7.88
CA ARG A 296 -23.57 19.37 8.16
C ARG A 296 -24.02 18.02 7.60
N SER A 297 -23.39 17.56 6.53
CA SER A 297 -23.77 16.32 5.81
C SER A 297 -22.81 15.15 6.06
N MET A 298 -21.94 15.27 7.06
CA MET A 298 -20.90 14.30 7.36
C MET A 298 -21.50 12.96 7.80
N GLU A 299 -21.13 11.89 7.11
CA GLU A 299 -21.53 10.51 7.43
C GLU A 299 -20.36 9.67 7.95
N ARG A 300 -19.13 10.00 7.53
CA ARG A 300 -17.90 9.32 7.94
C ARG A 300 -16.91 10.32 8.52
N LEU A 301 -16.45 10.05 9.74
CA LEU A 301 -15.45 10.83 10.43
C LEU A 301 -14.25 9.95 10.76
N GLU A 302 -13.07 10.37 10.30
CA GLU A 302 -11.79 9.71 10.59
C GLU A 302 -10.88 10.68 11.34
N LEU A 303 -10.30 10.22 12.44
CA LEU A 303 -9.47 11.04 13.32
C LEU A 303 -8.16 10.31 13.57
N PHE A 304 -7.04 11.00 13.40
CA PHE A 304 -5.71 10.44 13.63
C PHE A 304 -4.83 11.38 14.44
N GLY A 305 -4.40 10.96 15.63
CA GLY A 305 -3.48 11.76 16.45
C GLY A 305 -4.07 13.09 16.91
N VAL A 306 -5.22 13.06 17.58
CA VAL A 306 -5.87 14.27 18.10
C VAL A 306 -5.19 14.68 19.40
N MET A 307 -4.67 15.90 19.46
CA MET A 307 -3.88 16.39 20.58
C MET A 307 -4.68 17.27 21.53
N ARG A 308 -4.24 17.29 22.79
CA ARG A 308 -4.71 18.25 23.80
C ARG A 308 -4.27 19.65 23.44
N ASP A 309 -5.17 20.62 23.58
CA ASP A 309 -4.81 22.03 23.54
C ASP A 309 -3.89 22.40 24.72
N LEU A 310 -2.79 23.08 24.43
CA LEU A 310 -1.80 23.51 25.43
C LEU A 310 -2.40 24.41 26.53
N ASP A 311 -3.45 25.15 26.20
CA ASP A 311 -4.09 26.11 27.10
C ASP A 311 -5.13 25.47 28.03
N GLY A 312 -5.25 24.14 28.03
CA GLY A 312 -6.22 23.43 28.88
C GLY A 312 -7.66 23.70 28.48
N PHE A 313 -8.00 23.54 27.19
CA PHE A 313 -9.36 23.74 26.68
C PHE A 313 -10.40 22.94 27.47
N GLU A 314 -11.27 23.64 28.20
CA GLU A 314 -12.46 23.10 28.89
C GLU A 314 -13.76 23.57 28.21
N GLY A 315 -13.70 23.87 26.91
CA GLY A 315 -14.76 24.61 26.21
C GLY A 315 -16.11 23.87 26.14
N PRO A 316 -17.23 24.61 26.07
CA PRO A 316 -18.59 24.06 25.99
C PRO A 316 -18.99 23.57 24.59
N GLU A 317 -18.08 23.66 23.61
CA GLU A 317 -18.34 23.27 22.23
C GLU A 317 -18.62 21.77 22.18
N THR A 318 -19.88 21.41 22.01
CA THR A 318 -20.31 20.02 21.89
C THR A 318 -20.68 19.75 20.44
N LEU A 319 -19.95 18.86 19.81
CA LEU A 319 -20.25 18.40 18.46
C LEU A 319 -21.48 17.50 18.51
N ILE A 320 -22.58 17.93 17.92
CA ILE A 320 -23.73 17.07 17.62
C ILE A 320 -23.74 16.83 16.11
N SER A 321 -23.60 15.58 15.68
CA SER A 321 -23.45 15.27 14.27
C SER A 321 -24.17 13.98 13.85
N ASN A 322 -24.55 13.90 12.57
CA ASN A 322 -25.24 12.76 11.97
C ASN A 322 -24.27 11.68 11.44
N VAL A 323 -23.05 11.64 11.98
CA VAL A 323 -22.03 10.65 11.63
C VAL A 323 -22.58 9.24 11.85
N LYS A 324 -22.42 8.40 10.82
CA LYS A 324 -22.80 6.98 10.84
C LYS A 324 -21.62 6.07 11.13
N SER A 325 -20.40 6.50 10.74
CA SER A 325 -19.15 5.76 10.91
C SER A 325 -18.06 6.65 11.51
N LEU A 326 -17.46 6.20 12.60
CA LEU A 326 -16.36 6.88 13.29
C LEU A 326 -15.12 5.98 13.30
N SER A 327 -13.98 6.50 12.84
CA SER A 327 -12.68 5.84 12.97
C SER A 327 -11.74 6.73 13.77
N ILE A 328 -11.15 6.19 14.83
CA ILE A 328 -10.15 6.91 15.64
C ILE A 328 -8.87 6.09 15.66
N ARG A 329 -7.78 6.67 15.16
CA ARG A 329 -6.43 6.17 15.35
C ARG A 329 -5.72 7.02 16.40
N ALA A 330 -5.59 6.47 17.60
CA ALA A 330 -5.02 7.14 18.75
C ALA A 330 -3.53 6.79 18.89
N LEU A 331 -2.68 7.83 18.98
CA LEU A 331 -1.24 7.67 19.23
C LEU A 331 -0.94 7.53 20.73
N TYR A 332 -1.77 8.15 21.57
CA TYR A 332 -1.64 8.12 23.03
C TYR A 332 -2.94 7.69 23.72
N PRO A 333 -2.86 7.14 24.96
CA PRO A 333 -3.99 6.60 25.71
C PRO A 333 -5.14 7.56 26.01
N ASP A 334 -4.83 8.84 26.13
CA ASP A 334 -5.70 9.94 26.51
C ASP A 334 -6.42 10.59 25.32
N GLU A 335 -5.97 10.34 24.07
CA GLU A 335 -6.51 11.00 22.87
C GLU A 335 -8.01 10.74 22.64
N LEU A 336 -8.50 9.59 23.07
CA LEU A 336 -9.94 9.28 23.03
C LEU A 336 -10.76 10.29 23.84
N GLY A 337 -10.22 10.74 24.97
CA GLY A 337 -10.86 11.72 25.87
C GLY A 337 -11.13 13.05 25.19
N TYR A 338 -10.14 13.52 24.44
CA TYR A 338 -10.11 14.87 23.91
C TYR A 338 -11.30 15.21 23.04
N ILE A 339 -11.65 14.37 22.07
CA ILE A 339 -12.79 14.66 21.19
C ILE A 339 -14.09 13.99 21.65
N LEU A 340 -14.01 12.80 22.28
CA LEU A 340 -15.21 12.05 22.66
C LEU A 340 -15.91 12.68 23.87
N HIS A 341 -15.23 13.40 24.75
CA HIS A 341 -15.92 14.14 25.83
C HIS A 341 -16.88 15.20 25.28
N HIS A 342 -16.55 15.77 24.12
CA HIS A 342 -17.29 16.85 23.49
C HIS A 342 -18.23 16.39 22.37
N SER A 343 -18.34 15.09 22.09
CA SER A 343 -19.11 14.58 20.94
C SER A 343 -20.41 13.89 21.34
N THR A 344 -21.51 14.16 20.65
CA THR A 344 -22.78 13.43 20.75
C THR A 344 -23.19 12.99 19.34
N LEU A 345 -23.18 11.68 19.10
CA LEU A 345 -23.28 11.09 17.76
C LEU A 345 -24.48 10.14 17.68
N PRO A 346 -25.73 10.66 17.65
CA PRO A 346 -26.94 9.87 17.82
C PRO A 346 -27.19 8.83 16.71
N HIS A 347 -26.63 9.04 15.51
CA HIS A 347 -26.81 8.16 14.36
C HIS A 347 -25.63 7.22 14.10
N LEU A 348 -24.68 7.16 15.04
CA LEU A 348 -23.50 6.32 14.91
C LEU A 348 -23.89 4.84 14.91
N SER A 349 -23.33 4.09 13.96
CA SER A 349 -23.62 2.66 13.77
C SER A 349 -22.35 1.82 13.62
N ALA A 350 -21.26 2.41 13.12
CA ALA A 350 -19.97 1.78 12.97
C ALA A 350 -18.89 2.56 13.71
N ILE A 351 -18.07 1.85 14.50
CA ILE A 351 -16.93 2.43 15.21
C ILE A 351 -15.69 1.57 14.96
N THR A 352 -14.58 2.22 14.64
CA THR A 352 -13.26 1.60 14.55
C THR A 352 -12.29 2.38 15.44
N ILE A 353 -11.58 1.68 16.33
CA ILE A 353 -10.56 2.29 17.18
C ILE A 353 -9.26 1.54 17.00
N ILE A 354 -8.21 2.29 16.65
CA ILE A 354 -6.87 1.78 16.39
C ILE A 354 -5.93 2.44 17.40
N GLY A 355 -5.39 1.67 18.32
CA GLY A 355 -4.30 2.10 19.18
C GLY A 355 -2.96 1.86 18.49
N ASP A 356 -2.09 2.88 18.51
CA ASP A 356 -0.70 2.73 18.08
C ASP A 356 0.19 2.38 19.29
N ALA A 357 0.49 1.08 19.44
CA ALA A 357 1.33 0.57 20.53
C ALA A 357 2.82 0.93 20.39
N SER A 358 3.25 1.58 19.30
CA SER A 358 4.65 1.95 19.10
C SER A 358 5.09 3.16 19.93
N LEU A 359 4.15 4.06 20.29
CA LEU A 359 4.41 5.30 21.04
C LEU A 359 3.87 5.28 22.47
N SER A 360 3.15 4.23 22.88
CA SER A 360 2.63 4.09 24.25
C SER A 360 3.71 4.04 25.34
N ASN A 361 4.99 3.86 24.95
CA ASN A 361 6.14 3.88 25.86
C ASN A 361 6.39 5.22 26.57
N PHE A 362 5.76 6.31 26.10
CA PHE A 362 5.97 7.65 26.64
C PHE A 362 4.91 8.09 27.66
N SER A 363 3.86 7.29 27.91
CA SER A 363 2.83 7.60 28.89
C SER A 363 2.78 6.54 29.99
N VAL A 364 2.75 6.99 31.25
CA VAL A 364 2.56 6.14 32.44
C VAL A 364 1.06 5.90 32.69
N ASP A 365 0.19 6.66 32.03
CA ASP A 365 -1.25 6.62 32.29
C ASP A 365 -1.93 5.49 31.51
N PRO A 366 -2.79 4.70 32.18
CA PRO A 366 -3.51 3.61 31.52
C PRO A 366 -4.48 4.13 30.45
N TYR A 367 -4.70 3.33 29.41
CA TYR A 367 -5.74 3.61 28.41
C TYR A 367 -7.11 3.70 29.08
N HIS A 368 -7.73 4.87 28.97
CA HIS A 368 -9.06 5.08 29.52
C HIS A 368 -10.08 4.90 28.41
N ILE A 369 -10.80 3.78 28.42
CA ILE A 369 -11.96 3.58 27.53
C ILE A 369 -13.21 4.36 28.00
N HIS A 370 -13.12 4.96 29.18
CA HIS A 370 -14.21 5.68 29.82
C HIS A 370 -14.81 6.81 28.96
N PRO A 371 -14.01 7.63 28.24
CA PRO A 371 -14.56 8.64 27.32
C PRO A 371 -15.47 8.06 26.25
N LEU A 372 -15.10 6.90 25.71
CA LEU A 372 -15.91 6.20 24.72
C LEU A 372 -17.22 5.69 25.33
N LYS A 373 -17.17 5.08 26.53
CA LYS A 373 -18.39 4.66 27.24
C LYS A 373 -19.34 5.83 27.49
N GLN A 374 -18.83 6.95 27.97
CA GLN A 374 -19.62 8.15 28.21
C GLN A 374 -20.22 8.71 26.91
N CYS A 375 -19.45 8.72 25.82
CA CYS A 375 -19.93 9.15 24.51
C CYS A 375 -21.06 8.25 24.01
N LEU A 376 -20.94 6.91 24.13
CA LEU A 376 -21.99 5.97 23.74
C LEU A 376 -23.27 6.16 24.55
N LEU A 377 -23.15 6.30 25.88
CA LEU A 377 -24.28 6.55 26.77
C LEU A 377 -24.97 7.87 26.43
N ARG A 378 -24.19 8.94 26.24
CA ARG A 378 -24.71 10.27 25.88
C ARG A 378 -25.36 10.29 24.50
N SER A 379 -24.81 9.53 23.55
CA SER A 379 -25.30 9.50 22.16
C SER A 379 -26.52 8.60 22.00
N SER A 380 -26.70 7.59 22.86
CA SER A 380 -27.80 6.61 22.77
C SER A 380 -27.95 6.01 21.36
N CYS A 381 -26.82 5.79 20.69
CA CYS A 381 -26.75 5.32 19.31
C CYS A 381 -26.83 3.79 19.22
N VAL A 382 -27.15 3.28 18.03
CA VAL A 382 -27.33 1.84 17.78
C VAL A 382 -26.12 1.32 17.01
N ILE A 383 -25.15 0.78 17.74
CA ILE A 383 -23.93 0.24 17.14
C ILE A 383 -24.20 -1.16 16.59
N THR A 384 -23.88 -1.35 15.30
CA THR A 384 -23.97 -2.62 14.58
C THR A 384 -22.60 -3.15 14.18
N SER A 385 -21.58 -2.29 14.08
CA SER A 385 -20.21 -2.68 13.75
C SER A 385 -19.22 -2.03 14.71
N PHE A 386 -18.34 -2.84 15.29
CA PHE A 386 -17.28 -2.35 16.17
C PHE A 386 -15.98 -3.11 15.93
N HIS A 387 -14.91 -2.34 15.69
CA HIS A 387 -13.58 -2.87 15.48
C HIS A 387 -12.60 -2.22 16.46
N MET A 388 -11.81 -3.03 17.15
CA MET A 388 -10.72 -2.58 18.01
C MET A 388 -9.42 -3.24 17.57
N LYS A 389 -8.39 -2.41 17.37
CA LYS A 389 -7.09 -2.85 16.87
C LYS A 389 -5.99 -2.24 17.73
N GLY A 390 -5.12 -3.07 18.31
CA GLY A 390 -3.96 -2.62 19.08
C GLY A 390 -4.31 -1.81 20.33
N LEU A 391 -5.52 -1.95 20.88
CA LEU A 391 -5.92 -1.26 22.11
C LEU A 391 -5.37 -1.99 23.34
N PRO A 392 -4.61 -1.31 24.22
CA PRO A 392 -4.04 -1.92 25.41
C PRO A 392 -5.06 -1.89 26.56
N ILE A 393 -6.13 -2.68 26.41
CA ILE A 393 -7.23 -2.79 27.39
C ILE A 393 -7.36 -4.23 27.87
N THR A 394 -7.94 -4.40 29.06
CA THR A 394 -8.22 -5.73 29.63
C THR A 394 -9.50 -6.34 29.06
N ASP A 395 -9.65 -7.66 29.20
CA ASP A 395 -10.88 -8.39 28.90
C ASP A 395 -12.10 -7.82 29.64
N GLY A 396 -11.99 -7.48 30.92
CA GLY A 396 -13.07 -6.88 31.71
C GLY A 396 -13.51 -5.51 31.18
N GLU A 397 -12.56 -4.69 30.75
CA GLU A 397 -12.85 -3.40 30.12
C GLU A 397 -13.55 -3.57 28.78
N ALA A 398 -13.06 -4.50 27.94
CA ALA A 398 -13.66 -4.83 26.67
C ALA A 398 -15.10 -5.36 26.83
N LEU A 399 -15.32 -6.30 27.75
CA LEU A 399 -16.66 -6.82 28.06
C LEU A 399 -17.60 -5.73 28.56
N SER A 400 -17.12 -4.85 29.43
CA SER A 400 -17.91 -3.72 29.94
C SER A 400 -18.27 -2.71 28.84
N LEU A 401 -17.40 -2.52 27.83
CA LEU A 401 -17.69 -1.67 26.67
C LEU A 401 -18.70 -2.33 25.73
N LEU A 402 -18.45 -3.58 25.36
CA LEU A 402 -19.31 -4.37 24.47
C LEU A 402 -20.72 -4.58 25.07
N GLY A 403 -20.84 -4.61 26.40
CA GLY A 403 -22.12 -4.64 27.09
C GLY A 403 -23.02 -3.43 26.81
N LEU A 404 -22.46 -2.31 26.33
CA LEU A 404 -23.24 -1.13 25.88
C LEU A 404 -23.76 -1.27 24.44
N MET A 405 -23.42 -2.35 23.72
CA MET A 405 -23.71 -2.53 22.29
C MET A 405 -24.47 -3.85 22.02
N PRO A 406 -25.68 -4.05 22.56
CA PRO A 406 -26.41 -5.32 22.41
C PRO A 406 -26.84 -5.63 20.97
N THR A 407 -26.90 -4.62 20.09
CA THR A 407 -27.28 -4.73 18.68
C THR A 407 -26.11 -5.05 17.74
N LEU A 408 -24.93 -5.29 18.29
CA LEU A 408 -23.71 -5.49 17.51
C LEU A 408 -23.83 -6.73 16.62
N GLU A 409 -23.63 -6.55 15.32
CA GLU A 409 -23.64 -7.62 14.32
C GLU A 409 -22.23 -8.03 13.89
N ILE A 410 -21.30 -7.07 13.88
CA ILE A 410 -19.91 -7.25 13.44
C ILE A 410 -18.98 -6.84 14.57
N LEU A 411 -18.13 -7.76 15.03
CA LEU A 411 -17.08 -7.52 16.00
C LEU A 411 -15.71 -7.92 15.45
N GLY A 412 -14.76 -6.99 15.46
CA GLY A 412 -13.37 -7.29 15.18
C GLY A 412 -12.44 -6.90 16.32
N ILE A 413 -11.57 -7.81 16.72
CA ILE A 413 -10.55 -7.62 17.75
C ILE A 413 -9.21 -8.02 17.17
N GLU A 414 -8.26 -7.09 17.12
CA GLU A 414 -6.89 -7.34 16.67
C GLU A 414 -5.90 -6.94 17.78
N GLU A 415 -5.25 -7.93 18.38
CA GLU A 415 -4.18 -7.73 19.36
C GLU A 415 -2.83 -7.59 18.62
N ILE A 416 -2.17 -6.44 18.75
CA ILE A 416 -0.87 -6.15 18.11
C ILE A 416 0.27 -6.19 19.15
N ALA A 417 1.45 -6.64 18.74
CA ALA A 417 2.66 -6.58 19.57
C ALA A 417 3.30 -5.18 19.53
N PRO A 418 3.70 -4.58 20.67
CA PRO A 418 4.55 -3.39 20.64
C PRO A 418 5.93 -3.76 20.04
N PRO A 419 6.55 -2.85 19.26
CA PRO A 419 7.92 -3.05 18.82
C PRO A 419 8.87 -2.99 20.04
N GLU A 420 9.38 -4.16 20.44
CA GLU A 420 10.66 -4.31 21.16
C GLU A 420 10.78 -3.85 22.63
N ILE A 421 9.86 -4.15 23.57
CA ILE A 421 10.12 -3.96 25.02
C ILE A 421 9.72 -5.17 25.90
N PRO A 422 10.52 -5.52 26.94
CA PRO A 422 10.28 -6.69 27.78
C PRO A 422 9.29 -6.41 28.91
N SER A 423 8.38 -7.36 29.11
CA SER A 423 7.79 -7.78 30.39
C SER A 423 7.59 -6.68 31.45
N THR A 424 6.47 -5.96 31.38
CA THR A 424 5.77 -5.54 32.60
C THR A 424 4.56 -6.45 32.80
N ASN A 425 4.43 -6.95 34.03
CA ASN A 425 3.73 -8.17 34.42
C ASN A 425 2.19 -8.09 34.50
N GLU A 426 1.54 -7.20 33.77
CA GLU A 426 0.07 -7.20 33.66
C GLU A 426 -0.31 -7.03 32.19
N THR A 427 -0.39 -8.17 31.51
CA THR A 427 -0.66 -8.22 30.09
C THR A 427 -2.10 -7.79 29.80
N GLN A 428 -2.26 -6.55 29.31
CA GLN A 428 -3.51 -6.01 28.78
C GLN A 428 -3.89 -6.77 27.49
N HIS A 429 -4.58 -7.90 27.67
CA HIS A 429 -5.11 -8.75 26.60
C HIS A 429 -6.61 -8.90 26.76
N ILE A 430 -7.30 -8.93 25.62
CA ILE A 430 -8.75 -9.03 25.54
C ILE A 430 -9.15 -10.49 25.41
N LEU A 431 -8.39 -11.28 24.64
CA LEU A 431 -8.74 -12.66 24.27
C LEU A 431 -8.30 -13.68 25.33
N THR A 432 -8.73 -13.47 26.58
CA THR A 432 -8.54 -14.39 27.70
C THR A 432 -9.59 -15.51 27.70
N SER A 433 -9.36 -16.58 28.48
CA SER A 433 -10.41 -17.56 28.75
C SER A 433 -11.68 -16.88 29.28
N PHE A 434 -11.56 -15.91 30.18
CA PHE A 434 -12.72 -15.21 30.75
C PHE A 434 -13.57 -14.52 29.69
N PHE A 435 -12.94 -13.85 28.72
CA PHE A 435 -13.64 -13.24 27.57
C PHE A 435 -14.32 -14.29 26.70
N LEU A 436 -13.61 -15.37 26.34
CA LEU A 436 -14.13 -16.43 25.48
C LEU A 436 -15.32 -17.16 26.10
N HIS A 437 -15.30 -17.40 27.41
CA HIS A 437 -16.44 -17.97 28.13
C HIS A 437 -17.66 -17.03 28.18
N HIS A 438 -17.46 -15.70 28.20
CA HIS A 438 -18.58 -14.74 28.07
C HIS A 438 -19.13 -14.68 26.64
N LEU A 439 -18.26 -14.89 25.65
CA LEU A 439 -18.66 -14.97 24.26
C LEU A 439 -19.49 -16.24 24.01
N ALA A 440 -19.18 -17.35 24.69
CA ALA A 440 -19.98 -18.57 24.69
C ALA A 440 -21.36 -18.33 25.33
N ILE A 441 -22.43 -18.60 24.59
CA ILE A 441 -23.83 -18.38 25.06
C ILE A 441 -24.24 -19.42 26.12
N MET A 442 -23.54 -20.56 26.16
CA MET A 442 -23.83 -21.71 27.02
C MET A 442 -22.68 -21.93 28.00
N ASP A 443 -23.01 -22.24 29.26
CA ASP A 443 -22.04 -22.78 30.21
C ASP A 443 -21.67 -24.23 29.84
N HIS A 444 -20.57 -24.76 30.37
CA HIS A 444 -20.20 -26.17 30.18
C HIS A 444 -21.28 -27.15 30.65
N ASP A 445 -22.13 -26.72 31.61
CA ASP A 445 -23.29 -27.45 32.12
C ASP A 445 -24.58 -27.21 31.30
N THR A 446 -24.49 -26.69 30.07
CA THR A 446 -25.61 -26.44 29.13
C THR A 446 -26.68 -25.44 29.58
N ARG A 447 -26.43 -24.67 30.65
CA ARG A 447 -27.34 -23.60 31.10
C ARG A 447 -27.12 -22.33 30.26
N ILE A 448 -28.22 -21.77 29.76
CA ILE A 448 -28.23 -20.53 28.98
C ILE A 448 -27.93 -19.35 29.90
N ARG A 449 -26.84 -18.62 29.66
CA ARG A 449 -26.57 -17.33 30.31
C ARG A 449 -27.37 -16.23 29.60
N THR A 450 -27.48 -15.05 30.22
CA THR A 450 -27.97 -13.85 29.50
C THR A 450 -27.10 -13.66 28.26
N PRO A 451 -27.68 -13.67 27.05
CA PRO A 451 -26.90 -13.73 25.84
C PRO A 451 -26.11 -12.43 25.65
N PHE A 452 -24.79 -12.53 25.77
CA PHE A 452 -23.87 -11.44 25.46
C PHE A 452 -23.81 -11.26 23.95
N LEU A 453 -23.98 -10.05 23.42
CA LEU A 453 -23.97 -9.75 21.97
C LEU A 453 -24.87 -10.71 21.15
N PRO A 454 -26.20 -10.69 21.37
CA PRO A 454 -27.13 -11.65 20.79
C PRO A 454 -27.30 -11.51 19.27
N GLN A 455 -26.93 -10.38 18.67
CA GLN A 455 -27.07 -10.14 17.22
C GLN A 455 -25.78 -10.38 16.42
N LEU A 456 -24.71 -10.86 17.07
CA LEU A 456 -23.41 -11.02 16.43
C LEU A 456 -23.43 -12.11 15.37
N LYS A 457 -23.12 -11.74 14.13
CA LYS A 457 -23.08 -12.59 12.95
C LYS A 457 -21.66 -12.77 12.42
N ASP A 458 -20.84 -11.73 12.52
CA ASP A 458 -19.49 -11.72 11.98
C ASP A 458 -18.48 -11.40 13.08
N LEU A 459 -17.53 -12.32 13.28
CA LEU A 459 -16.49 -12.21 14.30
C LEU A 459 -15.11 -12.33 13.64
N SER A 460 -14.25 -11.35 13.87
CA SER A 460 -12.86 -11.36 13.42
C SER A 460 -11.93 -11.26 14.62
N LEU A 461 -11.08 -12.26 14.85
CA LEU A 461 -10.10 -12.28 15.92
C LEU A 461 -8.69 -12.40 15.34
N THR A 462 -7.81 -11.45 15.68
CA THR A 462 -6.38 -11.56 15.39
C THR A 462 -5.61 -11.59 16.71
N VAL A 463 -4.87 -12.68 16.94
CA VAL A 463 -4.08 -12.92 18.17
C VAL A 463 -2.59 -12.86 17.89
N ARG A 464 -1.82 -12.60 18.95
CA ARG A 464 -0.35 -12.68 18.94
C ARG A 464 0.10 -14.11 19.19
N GLY A 465 0.99 -14.64 18.36
CA GLY A 465 1.47 -16.01 18.45
C GLY A 465 2.23 -16.32 19.75
N GLU A 466 2.85 -15.31 20.35
CA GLU A 466 3.63 -15.43 21.58
C GLU A 466 2.74 -15.55 22.83
N VAL A 467 1.51 -15.04 22.79
CA VAL A 467 0.57 -15.05 23.94
C VAL A 467 -0.16 -16.38 24.03
N PRO A 468 -0.28 -16.99 25.21
CA PRO A 468 -1.13 -18.17 25.38
C PRO A 468 -2.60 -17.83 25.13
N LEU A 469 -3.22 -18.58 24.22
CA LEU A 469 -4.65 -18.55 23.95
C LEU A 469 -5.27 -19.87 24.40
N ASP A 470 -6.41 -19.80 25.06
CA ASP A 470 -7.22 -20.96 25.40
C ASP A 470 -7.98 -21.46 24.16
N THR A 471 -7.39 -22.43 23.47
CA THR A 471 -7.90 -22.97 22.21
C THR A 471 -9.22 -23.71 22.40
N GLU A 472 -9.39 -24.40 23.52
CA GLU A 472 -10.62 -25.13 23.85
C GLU A 472 -11.77 -24.17 24.14
N ALA A 473 -11.52 -23.12 24.93
CA ALA A 473 -12.53 -22.09 25.19
C ALA A 473 -12.95 -21.37 23.90
N LEU A 474 -12.01 -21.11 22.98
CA LEU A 474 -12.32 -20.51 21.69
C LEU A 474 -13.20 -21.43 20.83
N LEU A 475 -12.79 -22.70 20.65
CA LEU A 475 -13.56 -23.67 19.89
C LEU A 475 -14.97 -23.85 20.46
N HIS A 476 -15.09 -23.90 21.78
CA HIS A 476 -16.39 -23.95 22.47
C HIS A 476 -17.24 -22.71 22.20
N ALA A 477 -16.66 -21.51 22.28
CA ALA A 477 -17.37 -20.26 22.00
C ALA A 477 -17.90 -20.19 20.56
N ILE A 478 -17.09 -20.59 19.58
CA ILE A 478 -17.49 -20.63 18.17
C ILE A 478 -18.57 -21.69 17.92
N ALA A 479 -18.40 -22.90 18.45
CA ALA A 479 -19.39 -23.97 18.34
C ALA A 479 -20.74 -23.56 18.95
N ALA A 480 -20.72 -22.97 20.14
CA ALA A 480 -21.92 -22.51 20.83
C ALA A 480 -22.66 -21.43 20.01
N ARG A 481 -21.95 -20.53 19.32
CA ARG A 481 -22.56 -19.48 18.48
C ARG A 481 -22.94 -19.95 17.08
N GLY A 482 -22.36 -21.01 16.56
CA GLY A 482 -22.71 -21.56 15.24
C GLY A 482 -24.09 -22.23 15.19
N LEU A 483 -24.69 -22.53 16.35
CA LEU A 483 -25.99 -23.17 16.46
C LEU A 483 -27.13 -22.14 16.46
N HIS A 484 -28.26 -22.49 15.84
CA HIS A 484 -29.47 -21.67 15.88
C HIS A 484 -30.17 -21.76 17.25
N HIS A 485 -30.03 -20.73 18.08
CA HIS A 485 -30.71 -20.64 19.38
C HIS A 485 -32.03 -19.86 19.26
N ARG A 486 -33.00 -20.41 18.54
CA ARG A 486 -34.31 -19.75 18.30
C ARG A 486 -35.07 -19.43 19.60
N GLU A 487 -34.88 -20.24 20.64
CA GLU A 487 -35.56 -20.08 21.93
C GLU A 487 -34.99 -18.94 22.78
N VAL A 488 -33.76 -18.48 22.49
CA VAL A 488 -33.02 -17.47 23.28
C VAL A 488 -32.86 -16.16 22.51
N GLY A 489 -33.33 -16.09 21.26
CA GLY A 489 -33.26 -14.88 20.43
C GLY A 489 -31.83 -14.51 20.01
N VAL A 490 -30.91 -15.49 19.94
CA VAL A 490 -29.52 -15.26 19.52
C VAL A 490 -29.34 -15.63 18.06
N ALA A 491 -28.79 -14.70 17.28
CA ALA A 491 -28.40 -14.93 15.90
C ALA A 491 -27.20 -15.90 15.83
N PRO A 492 -27.20 -16.86 14.90
CA PRO A 492 -26.04 -17.72 14.69
C PRO A 492 -24.90 -16.93 14.05
N LEU A 493 -23.67 -17.31 14.35
CA LEU A 493 -22.50 -16.80 13.67
C LEU A 493 -22.49 -17.26 12.20
N THR A 494 -22.31 -16.33 11.27
CA THR A 494 -22.26 -16.58 9.82
C THR A 494 -20.85 -16.49 9.24
N SER A 495 -19.98 -15.69 9.85
CA SER A 495 -18.58 -15.56 9.46
C SER A 495 -17.66 -15.52 10.68
N PHE A 496 -16.56 -16.26 10.60
CA PHE A 496 -15.49 -16.24 11.58
C PHE A 496 -14.12 -16.14 10.89
N ASP A 497 -13.44 -15.02 11.10
CA ASP A 497 -12.09 -14.81 10.63
C ASP A 497 -11.11 -14.90 11.80
N PHE A 498 -10.18 -15.84 11.74
CA PHE A 498 -9.13 -16.00 12.73
C PHE A 498 -7.75 -15.81 12.09
N ALA A 499 -6.94 -14.94 12.69
CA ALA A 499 -5.58 -14.72 12.25
C ALA A 499 -4.59 -14.77 13.41
N VAL A 500 -3.42 -15.32 13.15
CA VAL A 500 -2.29 -15.33 14.10
C VAL A 500 -1.16 -14.50 13.50
N THR A 501 -0.64 -13.55 14.28
CA THR A 501 0.55 -12.75 13.95
C THR A 501 1.78 -13.31 14.67
N GLY A 502 2.98 -13.06 14.13
CA GLY A 502 4.24 -13.46 14.76
C GLY A 502 4.77 -14.85 14.34
N ASN A 503 5.94 -15.22 14.89
CA ASN A 503 6.73 -16.38 14.46
C ASN A 503 6.36 -17.69 15.21
N CYS A 504 5.08 -17.90 15.52
CA CYS A 504 4.61 -19.06 16.28
C CYS A 504 3.62 -19.94 15.50
N GLN A 505 3.78 -20.05 14.17
CA GLN A 505 2.86 -20.75 13.28
C GLN A 505 2.54 -22.18 13.76
N LYS A 506 3.57 -22.97 14.09
CA LYS A 506 3.40 -24.38 14.51
C LYS A 506 2.51 -24.58 15.74
N ARG A 507 2.39 -23.58 16.61
CA ARG A 507 1.62 -23.69 17.86
C ARG A 507 0.11 -23.74 17.61
N PHE A 508 -0.34 -23.11 16.52
CA PHE A 508 -1.76 -22.94 16.24
C PHE A 508 -2.27 -23.84 15.12
N ASP A 509 -1.42 -24.66 14.49
CA ASP A 509 -1.80 -25.50 13.35
C ASP A 509 -3.01 -26.40 13.65
N ASP A 510 -3.03 -27.06 14.81
CA ASP A 510 -4.14 -27.91 15.23
C ASP A 510 -5.44 -27.10 15.42
N LEU A 511 -5.36 -25.90 16.01
CA LEU A 511 -6.49 -24.99 16.15
C LEU A 511 -6.99 -24.52 14.77
N MET A 512 -6.10 -24.13 13.87
CA MET A 512 -6.45 -23.66 12.52
C MET A 512 -7.19 -24.75 11.75
N GLN A 513 -6.72 -25.99 11.85
CA GLN A 513 -7.40 -27.14 11.26
C GLN A 513 -8.77 -27.38 11.91
N ALA A 514 -8.84 -27.38 13.25
CA ALA A 514 -10.09 -27.52 14.00
C ALA A 514 -11.13 -26.48 13.59
N LEU A 515 -10.71 -25.21 13.42
CA LEU A 515 -11.57 -24.11 12.99
C LEU A 515 -12.11 -24.30 11.57
N LEU A 516 -11.30 -24.80 10.64
CA LEU A 516 -11.72 -25.03 9.26
C LEU A 516 -12.80 -26.11 9.13
N TYR A 517 -12.95 -27.03 10.09
CA TYR A 517 -14.04 -28.02 10.08
C TYR A 517 -15.44 -27.38 10.17
N PHE A 518 -15.57 -26.20 10.78
CA PHE A 518 -16.85 -25.50 10.86
C PHE A 518 -17.34 -24.97 9.49
N ASN A 519 -16.50 -24.92 8.45
CA ASN A 519 -16.97 -24.62 7.08
C ASN A 519 -18.06 -25.59 6.59
N GLY A 520 -18.08 -26.82 7.12
CA GLY A 520 -19.12 -27.82 6.83
C GLY A 520 -20.47 -27.57 7.52
N THR A 521 -20.55 -26.65 8.49
CA THR A 521 -21.75 -26.42 9.32
C THR A 521 -22.54 -25.17 8.92
N GLY A 522 -22.19 -24.52 7.80
CA GLY A 522 -22.81 -23.27 7.33
C GLY A 522 -22.15 -21.99 7.86
N LEU A 523 -21.14 -22.10 8.73
CA LEU A 523 -20.29 -21.00 9.18
C LEU A 523 -19.12 -20.81 8.19
N ARG A 524 -18.93 -19.62 7.61
CA ARG A 524 -17.71 -19.33 6.83
C ARG A 524 -16.55 -19.07 7.77
N VAL A 525 -15.53 -19.92 7.72
CA VAL A 525 -14.31 -19.77 8.50
C VAL A 525 -13.12 -19.50 7.61
N LYS A 526 -12.41 -18.41 7.88
CA LYS A 526 -11.10 -18.11 7.32
C LYS A 526 -10.05 -18.15 8.42
N ALA A 527 -9.04 -18.99 8.24
CA ALA A 527 -7.91 -19.11 9.14
C ALA A 527 -6.64 -18.71 8.37
N SER A 528 -5.90 -17.73 8.88
CA SER A 528 -4.66 -17.27 8.22
C SER A 528 -3.52 -16.95 9.19
N TYR A 529 -2.28 -17.13 8.71
CA TYR A 529 -1.11 -16.56 9.36
C TYR A 529 -0.76 -15.23 8.68
N LYS A 530 -0.57 -14.17 9.48
CA LYS A 530 -0.11 -12.87 9.00
C LYS A 530 1.39 -12.75 9.31
N SER A 531 2.22 -12.55 8.30
CA SER A 531 3.61 -12.13 8.52
C SER A 531 3.60 -10.70 9.05
N LEU A 532 4.40 -10.44 10.09
CA LEU A 532 4.66 -9.09 10.59
C LEU A 532 5.30 -8.21 9.52
#